data_AF-A0A8X7TJ14-F1
#
_entry.id   AF-A0A8X7TJ14-F1
#
_cell.length_a   1.000
_cell.length_b   1.000
_cell.length_c   1.000
_cell.angle_alpha   90.00
_cell.angle_beta   90.00
_cell.angle_gamma   90.00
#
_symmetry.space_group_name_H-M   'P 1'
#
loop_
_entity.id
_entity.type
_entity.pdbx_description
1 polymer ?
#
loop_
_entity_poly.entity_id
_entity_poly.type
_entity_poly.pdbx_seq_one_letter_code
_entity_poly.pdbx_strand_id
1 'polypeptide(L)'
;MKTRVEIKKRIFLRRPTNLKVRRTASSFSLYILDGFISSFIAQEFRNQGTLFTMKDGTSLTRGSVRSPLAQCLLIRYTSQVIRDMSNHGQSGERPFYEFLESCLRHKAEMVILEAARAITELDGVTSRELTPAITVLQLFLSSPRPVLRFAAVRTLNKVAMTHPMAVTNCNIDMESLISDQNRSIATLAITTLLKTGNESSVERLMKQITNFMSDIADEFKIVVVEAIRSLCVKFPLKYRSL
;
A
#
# COMPACT_ATOMS: atom_id res chain seq x y z
N MET A 1 -0.20 -7.13 -48.19
CA MET A 1 0.32 -6.10 -47.26
C MET A 1 -0.78 -5.09 -46.84
N LYS A 2 -1.99 -5.55 -46.49
CA LYS A 2 -3.10 -4.68 -46.02
C LYS A 2 -3.88 -5.23 -44.82
N THR A 3 -3.52 -6.39 -44.26
CA THR A 3 -4.35 -7.09 -43.26
C THR A 3 -3.84 -7.03 -41.82
N ARG A 4 -2.69 -6.38 -41.56
CA ARG A 4 -2.13 -6.22 -40.20
C ARG A 4 -2.45 -4.89 -39.52
N VAL A 5 -3.06 -3.94 -40.24
CA VAL A 5 -3.39 -2.59 -39.71
C VAL A 5 -4.80 -2.54 -39.12
N GLU A 6 -5.74 -3.36 -39.59
CA GLU A 6 -7.12 -3.37 -39.10
C GLU A 6 -7.28 -3.96 -37.67
N ILE A 7 -6.40 -4.88 -37.27
CA ILE A 7 -6.50 -5.55 -35.96
C ILE A 7 -5.99 -4.62 -34.83
N LYS A 8 -5.06 -3.71 -35.13
CA LYS A 8 -4.59 -2.69 -34.17
C LYS A 8 -5.62 -1.59 -33.90
N LYS A 9 -6.58 -1.35 -34.80
CA LYS A 9 -7.65 -0.35 -34.59
C LYS A 9 -8.82 -0.86 -33.75
N ARG A 10 -9.04 -2.16 -33.60
CA ARG A 10 -10.16 -2.71 -32.81
C ARG A 10 -9.93 -2.79 -31.30
N ILE A 11 -8.68 -2.73 -30.83
CA ILE A 11 -8.38 -2.74 -29.38
C ILE A 11 -8.54 -1.34 -28.77
N PHE A 12 -8.50 -0.28 -29.58
CA PHE A 12 -8.51 1.12 -29.10
C PHE A 12 -9.92 1.74 -28.96
N LEU A 13 -11.00 1.01 -29.29
CA LEU A 13 -12.37 1.58 -29.32
C LEU A 13 -13.43 0.82 -28.52
N ARG A 14 -13.06 0.02 -27.51
CA ARG A 14 -14.04 -0.41 -26.49
C ARG A 14 -14.05 0.58 -25.32
N ARG A 15 -14.87 1.61 -25.46
CA ARG A 15 -15.39 2.38 -24.31
C ARG A 15 -16.21 1.42 -23.43
N PRO A 16 -15.96 1.31 -22.12
CA PRO A 16 -16.99 0.83 -21.21
C PRO A 16 -18.04 1.94 -21.05
N THR A 17 -19.13 1.83 -21.79
CA THR A 17 -20.38 2.54 -21.49
C THR A 17 -20.98 1.99 -20.20
N ASN A 18 -21.30 2.89 -19.27
CA ASN A 18 -22.05 2.69 -18.03
C ASN A 18 -21.29 2.07 -16.84
N LEU A 19 -20.46 2.89 -16.18
CA LEU A 19 -20.47 2.93 -14.72
C LEU A 19 -20.73 4.38 -14.29
N LYS A 20 -21.89 4.60 -13.68
CA LYS A 20 -22.34 5.88 -13.16
C LYS A 20 -21.61 6.15 -11.84
N VAL A 21 -20.36 6.61 -11.91
CA VAL A 21 -19.61 7.12 -10.75
C VAL A 21 -19.51 8.63 -10.90
N ARG A 22 -20.16 9.34 -9.98
CA ARG A 22 -20.14 10.80 -9.90
C ARG A 22 -18.71 11.32 -9.79
N ARG A 23 -18.45 12.30 -10.66
CA ARG A 23 -17.26 13.13 -10.85
C ARG A 23 -16.66 13.69 -9.55
N THR A 24 -15.33 13.65 -9.47
CA THR A 24 -14.51 14.82 -9.09
C THR A 24 -13.53 15.09 -10.23
N ALA A 25 -13.51 16.33 -10.72
CA ALA A 25 -12.88 16.72 -11.99
C ALA A 25 -11.34 16.88 -11.94
N SER A 26 -10.69 16.53 -10.83
CA SER A 26 -9.23 16.61 -10.66
C SER A 26 -8.48 15.35 -11.12
N SER A 27 -9.15 14.20 -11.23
CA SER A 27 -8.49 12.93 -11.61
C SER A 27 -8.22 12.81 -13.11
N PHE A 28 -9.04 13.40 -13.99
CA PHE A 28 -8.92 13.19 -15.44
C PHE A 28 -7.67 13.83 -16.06
N SER A 29 -7.15 14.92 -15.49
CA SER A 29 -5.92 15.55 -15.97
C SER A 29 -4.66 14.80 -15.52
N LEU A 30 -4.74 14.01 -14.44
CA LEU A 30 -3.62 13.25 -13.89
C LEU A 30 -3.39 11.93 -14.65
N TYR A 31 -4.47 11.25 -15.08
CA TYR A 31 -4.37 9.99 -15.83
C TYR A 31 -3.75 10.12 -17.24
N ILE A 32 -3.93 11.27 -17.92
CA ILE A 32 -3.31 11.50 -19.22
C ILE A 32 -1.83 11.89 -19.07
N LEU A 33 -1.47 12.67 -18.04
CA LEU A 33 -0.08 13.00 -17.75
C LEU A 33 0.72 11.76 -17.30
N ASP A 34 0.15 10.90 -16.45
CA ASP A 34 0.80 9.66 -16.00
C ASP A 34 1.01 8.66 -17.15
N GLY A 35 0.07 8.58 -18.10
CA GLY A 35 0.20 7.74 -19.29
C GLY A 35 1.32 8.19 -20.24
N PHE A 36 1.46 9.51 -20.45
CA PHE A 36 2.53 10.06 -21.28
C PHE A 36 3.90 9.95 -20.60
N ILE A 37 4.00 10.22 -19.29
CA ILE A 37 5.25 10.09 -18.53
C ILE A 37 5.68 8.60 -18.45
N SER A 38 4.74 7.68 -18.26
CA SER A 38 5.01 6.24 -18.28
C SER A 38 5.51 5.77 -19.65
N SER A 39 4.89 6.23 -20.74
CA SER A 39 5.33 5.89 -22.10
C SER A 39 6.69 6.52 -22.46
N PHE A 40 6.95 7.75 -22.00
CA PHE A 40 8.21 8.46 -22.25
C PHE A 40 9.37 7.82 -21.48
N ILE A 41 9.17 7.44 -20.22
CA ILE A 41 10.17 6.73 -19.41
C ILE A 41 10.38 5.29 -19.92
N ALA A 42 9.32 4.60 -20.35
CA ALA A 42 9.44 3.27 -20.98
C ALA A 42 10.19 3.32 -22.31
N GLN A 43 10.01 4.40 -23.09
CA GLN A 43 10.72 4.62 -24.35
C GLN A 43 12.18 5.03 -24.12
N GLU A 44 12.46 5.82 -23.09
CA GLU A 44 13.82 6.17 -22.70
C GLU A 44 14.59 4.97 -22.13
N PHE A 45 13.93 4.10 -21.35
CA PHE A 45 14.47 2.80 -20.93
C PHE A 45 14.65 1.83 -22.11
N ARG A 46 13.81 1.91 -23.14
CA ARG A 46 13.98 1.10 -24.36
C ARG A 46 15.14 1.59 -25.20
N ASN A 47 15.36 2.90 -25.26
CA ASN A 47 16.48 3.52 -25.98
C ASN A 47 17.81 3.28 -25.25
N GLN A 48 17.84 3.40 -23.92
CA GLN A 48 19.00 3.04 -23.09
C GLN A 48 19.16 1.52 -22.93
N GLY A 49 18.10 0.76 -23.18
CA GLY A 49 18.00 -0.70 -23.04
C GLY A 49 18.60 -1.51 -24.20
N THR A 50 19.18 -0.87 -25.21
CA THR A 50 19.92 -1.60 -26.26
C THR A 50 21.26 -2.17 -25.72
N LEU A 51 21.65 -1.85 -24.48
CA LEU A 51 22.82 -2.42 -23.79
C LEU A 51 22.49 -3.34 -22.61
N PHE A 52 21.22 -3.54 -22.27
CA PHE A 52 20.81 -4.46 -21.20
C PHE A 52 19.94 -5.59 -21.75
N THR A 53 20.49 -6.29 -22.74
CA THR A 53 19.94 -7.57 -23.18
C THR A 53 20.06 -8.58 -22.04
N MET A 54 18.90 -8.90 -21.48
CA MET A 54 18.53 -10.13 -20.79
C MET A 54 19.46 -11.31 -21.09
N LYS A 55 20.45 -11.54 -20.23
CA LYS A 55 21.13 -12.84 -20.18
C LYS A 55 21.37 -13.43 -18.80
N ASP A 56 21.15 -12.70 -17.71
CA ASP A 56 21.25 -13.27 -16.37
C ASP A 56 20.24 -12.62 -15.42
N GLY A 57 19.30 -13.40 -14.88
CA GLY A 57 18.38 -13.00 -13.80
C GLY A 57 19.06 -12.59 -12.50
N THR A 58 20.39 -12.71 -12.44
CA THR A 58 21.29 -12.31 -11.35
C THR A 58 22.00 -10.97 -11.58
N SER A 59 21.79 -10.31 -12.73
CA SER A 59 22.48 -9.05 -13.06
C SER A 59 21.68 -7.78 -12.74
N LEU A 60 20.37 -7.90 -12.48
CA LEU A 60 19.55 -6.76 -12.02
C LEU A 60 19.91 -6.32 -10.59
N THR A 61 20.54 -7.19 -9.80
CA THR A 61 20.89 -6.94 -8.39
C THR A 61 22.25 -6.26 -8.20
N ARG A 62 23.10 -6.17 -9.24
CA ARG A 62 24.49 -5.64 -9.12
C ARG A 62 24.73 -4.28 -9.76
N GLY A 63 23.81 -3.77 -10.59
CA GLY A 63 23.86 -2.39 -11.06
C GLY A 63 23.32 -1.45 -10.00
N SER A 64 24.19 -0.82 -9.20
CA SER A 64 23.77 0.16 -8.19
C SER A 64 23.14 1.37 -8.88
N VAL A 65 21.81 1.34 -9.04
CA VAL A 65 21.04 2.54 -9.35
C VAL A 65 21.19 3.47 -8.15
N ARG A 66 22.07 4.46 -8.28
CA ARG A 66 22.47 5.32 -7.15
C ARG A 66 21.38 6.25 -6.66
N SER A 67 20.39 6.56 -7.50
CA SER A 67 19.30 7.47 -7.14
C SER A 67 18.17 6.71 -6.44
N PRO A 68 17.80 7.09 -5.21
CA PRO A 68 16.65 6.52 -4.49
C PRO A 68 15.34 6.62 -5.27
N LEU A 69 15.14 7.69 -6.06
CA LEU A 69 13.96 7.87 -6.89
C LEU A 69 13.89 6.83 -8.03
N ALA A 70 15.03 6.54 -8.66
CA ALA A 70 15.09 5.54 -9.70
C ALA A 70 14.87 4.13 -9.14
N GLN A 71 15.33 3.86 -7.91
CA GLN A 71 15.00 2.62 -7.21
C GLN A 71 13.51 2.50 -6.89
N CYS A 72 12.85 3.57 -6.43
CA CYS A 72 11.39 3.58 -6.25
C CYS A 72 10.65 3.28 -7.57
N LEU A 73 11.11 3.85 -8.70
CA LEU A 73 10.52 3.54 -10.01
C LEU A 73 10.71 2.06 -10.37
N LEU A 74 11.90 1.50 -10.14
CA LEU A 74 12.14 0.07 -10.36
C LEU A 74 11.23 -0.81 -9.50
N ILE A 75 11.05 -0.49 -8.22
CA ILE A 75 10.11 -1.19 -7.33
C ILE A 75 8.69 -1.19 -7.92
N ARG A 76 8.21 -0.04 -8.40
CA ARG A 76 6.88 0.07 -9.01
C ARG A 76 6.74 -0.82 -10.24
N TYR A 77 7.72 -0.76 -11.15
CA TYR A 77 7.72 -1.60 -12.35
C TYR A 77 7.78 -3.09 -11.98
N THR A 78 8.66 -3.48 -11.05
CA THR A 78 8.76 -4.86 -10.58
C THR A 78 7.42 -5.34 -10.00
N SER A 79 6.76 -4.53 -9.17
CA SER A 79 5.43 -4.87 -8.61
C SER A 79 4.36 -5.04 -9.69
N GLN A 80 4.43 -4.25 -10.76
CA GLN A 80 3.50 -4.34 -11.88
C GLN A 80 3.74 -5.60 -12.70
N VAL A 81 5.00 -5.92 -13.00
CA VAL A 81 5.39 -7.15 -13.71
C VAL A 81 4.93 -8.39 -12.92
N ILE A 82 5.11 -8.39 -11.60
CA ILE A 82 4.63 -9.49 -10.73
C ILE A 82 3.11 -9.66 -10.85
N ARG A 83 2.35 -8.57 -10.78
CA ARG A 83 0.87 -8.61 -10.93
C ARG A 83 0.43 -9.08 -12.31
N ASP A 84 1.09 -8.61 -13.37
CA ASP A 84 0.77 -9.03 -14.73
C ASP A 84 1.05 -10.52 -14.95
N MET A 85 2.12 -11.05 -14.33
CA MET A 85 2.46 -12.48 -14.39
C MET A 85 1.49 -13.35 -13.60
N SER A 86 1.06 -12.94 -12.40
CA SER A 86 0.08 -13.69 -11.62
C SER A 86 -1.26 -13.86 -12.33
N ASN A 87 -1.64 -12.93 -13.20
CA ASN A 87 -2.86 -13.01 -14.00
C ASN A 87 -2.80 -14.05 -15.13
N HIS A 88 -1.60 -14.53 -15.48
CA HIS A 88 -1.38 -15.49 -16.58
C HIS A 88 -1.17 -16.94 -16.11
N GLY A 89 -1.49 -17.25 -14.85
CA GLY A 89 -1.70 -18.62 -14.38
C GLY A 89 -0.45 -19.47 -14.15
N GLN A 90 0.73 -18.87 -14.01
CA GLN A 90 1.94 -19.62 -13.63
C GLN A 90 2.08 -19.71 -12.11
N SER A 91 2.48 -20.90 -11.67
CA SER A 91 2.67 -21.37 -10.29
C SER A 91 3.23 -20.35 -9.31
N GLY A 92 2.89 -20.51 -8.03
CA GLY A 92 3.11 -19.56 -6.92
C GLY A 92 4.53 -19.09 -6.59
N GLU A 93 5.50 -19.26 -7.48
CA GLU A 93 6.76 -18.53 -7.43
C GLU A 93 6.56 -17.15 -8.06
N ARG A 94 6.82 -16.09 -7.27
CA ARG A 94 6.81 -14.72 -7.76
C ARG A 94 8.21 -14.34 -8.21
N PRO A 95 8.52 -14.36 -9.51
CA PRO A 95 9.82 -13.90 -9.99
C PRO A 95 10.02 -12.45 -9.54
N PHE A 96 11.24 -12.10 -9.16
CA PHE A 96 11.61 -10.77 -8.66
C PHE A 96 11.10 -10.38 -7.25
N TYR A 97 10.40 -11.26 -6.52
CA TYR A 97 10.05 -10.99 -5.13
C TYR A 97 11.30 -10.74 -4.26
N GLU A 98 12.37 -11.51 -4.48
CA GLU A 98 13.65 -11.35 -3.79
C GLU A 98 14.24 -9.94 -3.94
N PHE A 99 14.03 -9.29 -5.09
CA PHE A 99 14.44 -7.90 -5.30
C PHE A 99 13.63 -6.95 -4.41
N LEU A 100 12.30 -7.12 -4.33
CA LEU A 100 11.46 -6.30 -3.45
C LEU A 100 11.84 -6.50 -1.99
N GLU A 101 12.09 -7.73 -1.57
CA GLU A 101 12.55 -8.06 -0.22
C GLU A 101 13.92 -7.44 0.07
N SER A 102 14.86 -7.47 -0.87
CA SER A 102 16.16 -6.81 -0.69
C SER A 102 16.04 -5.29 -0.52
N CYS A 103 15.03 -4.67 -1.14
CA CYS A 103 14.80 -3.22 -1.05
C CYS A 103 14.30 -2.80 0.34
N LEU A 104 13.78 -3.72 1.16
CA LEU A 104 13.39 -3.44 2.55
C LEU A 104 14.58 -3.14 3.46
N ARG A 105 15.80 -3.53 3.07
CA ARG A 105 17.04 -3.27 3.81
C ARG A 105 17.85 -2.10 3.25
N HIS A 106 17.25 -1.30 2.36
CA HIS A 106 17.93 -0.20 1.70
C HIS A 106 18.24 0.95 2.68
N LYS A 107 19.30 1.73 2.42
CA LYS A 107 19.70 2.85 3.30
C LYS A 107 18.68 4.01 3.29
N ALA A 108 17.97 4.20 2.18
CA ALA A 108 17.02 5.29 2.01
C ALA A 108 15.61 4.86 2.44
N GLU A 109 15.05 5.55 3.45
CA GLU A 109 13.72 5.28 4.03
C GLU A 109 12.59 5.29 2.97
N MET A 110 12.68 6.15 1.95
CA MET A 110 11.69 6.22 0.87
C MET A 110 11.64 4.94 0.02
N VAL A 111 12.79 4.29 -0.20
CA VAL A 111 12.88 3.05 -0.97
C VAL A 111 12.29 1.89 -0.17
N ILE A 112 12.59 1.86 1.12
CA ILE A 112 12.03 0.89 2.06
C ILE A 112 10.49 1.00 2.10
N LEU A 113 9.95 2.21 2.24
CA LEU A 113 8.50 2.43 2.27
C LEU A 113 7.82 2.00 0.97
N GLU A 114 8.42 2.34 -0.17
CA GLU A 114 7.89 1.94 -1.48
C GLU A 114 7.92 0.42 -1.63
N ALA A 115 8.99 -0.25 -1.22
CA ALA A 115 9.11 -1.71 -1.24
C ALA A 115 8.08 -2.39 -0.32
N ALA A 116 7.93 -1.92 0.92
CA ALA A 116 6.95 -2.43 1.86
C ALA A 116 5.53 -2.29 1.31
N ARG A 117 5.20 -1.11 0.76
CA ARG A 117 3.92 -0.87 0.11
C ARG A 117 3.69 -1.81 -1.07
N ALA A 118 4.67 -1.95 -1.95
CA ALA A 118 4.58 -2.81 -3.12
C ALA A 118 4.28 -4.27 -2.73
N ILE A 119 4.98 -4.80 -1.72
CA ILE A 119 4.76 -6.16 -1.19
C ILE A 119 3.35 -6.32 -0.61
N THR A 120 2.88 -5.34 0.18
CA THR A 120 1.55 -5.40 0.80
C THR A 120 0.39 -5.29 -0.20
N GLU A 121 0.66 -4.80 -1.41
CA GLU A 121 -0.32 -4.61 -2.49
C GLU A 121 -0.25 -5.71 -3.56
N LEU A 122 0.51 -6.79 -3.33
CA LEU A 122 0.53 -7.96 -4.22
C LEU A 122 -0.75 -8.80 -4.05
N ASP A 123 -1.29 -9.26 -5.17
CA ASP A 123 -2.47 -10.11 -5.20
C ASP A 123 -2.14 -11.51 -4.66
N GLY A 124 -2.93 -11.98 -3.67
CA GLY A 124 -2.72 -13.26 -3.02
C GLY A 124 -1.44 -13.34 -2.17
N VAL A 125 -0.95 -12.22 -1.63
CA VAL A 125 0.25 -12.21 -0.78
C VAL A 125 0.11 -13.15 0.41
N THR A 126 1.11 -13.99 0.65
CA THR A 126 1.10 -14.94 1.78
C THR A 126 1.56 -14.24 3.06
N SER A 127 1.16 -14.76 4.22
CA SER A 127 1.64 -14.22 5.51
C SER A 127 3.16 -14.22 5.64
N ARG A 128 3.85 -15.21 5.03
CA ARG A 128 5.31 -15.30 5.03
C ARG A 128 5.96 -14.15 4.28
N GLU A 129 5.46 -13.82 3.09
CA GLU A 129 5.94 -12.68 2.28
C GLU A 129 5.57 -11.34 2.91
N LEU A 130 4.43 -11.27 3.60
CA LEU A 130 3.97 -10.05 4.26
C LEU A 130 4.83 -9.69 5.49
N THR A 131 5.31 -10.70 6.23
CA THR A 131 6.07 -10.53 7.48
C THR A 131 7.22 -9.51 7.39
N PRO A 132 8.17 -9.60 6.44
CA PRO A 132 9.29 -8.65 6.38
C PRO A 132 8.84 -7.20 6.12
N ALA A 133 7.80 -7.00 5.30
CA ALA A 133 7.23 -5.67 5.08
C ALA A 133 6.58 -5.11 6.35
N ILE A 134 5.84 -5.94 7.09
CA ILE A 134 5.20 -5.54 8.34
C ILE A 134 6.22 -5.16 9.41
N THR A 135 7.31 -5.93 9.55
CA THR A 135 8.38 -5.62 10.52
C THR A 135 8.97 -4.24 10.29
N VAL A 136 9.21 -3.87 9.02
CA VAL A 136 9.78 -2.54 8.72
C VAL A 136 8.75 -1.42 8.88
N LEU A 137 7.48 -1.68 8.52
CA LEU A 137 6.39 -0.74 8.80
C LEU A 137 6.22 -0.50 10.30
N GLN A 138 6.35 -1.55 11.12
CA GLN A 138 6.31 -1.45 12.58
C GLN A 138 7.41 -0.54 13.09
N LEU A 139 8.65 -0.68 12.60
CA LEU A 139 9.76 0.20 12.95
C LEU A 139 9.44 1.68 12.65
N PHE A 140 8.78 1.95 11.52
CA PHE A 140 8.42 3.32 11.13
C PHE A 140 7.31 3.94 11.99
N LEU A 141 6.55 3.17 12.77
CA LEU A 141 5.57 3.71 13.73
C LEU A 141 6.24 4.54 14.83
N SER A 142 7.46 4.17 15.22
CA SER A 142 8.24 4.86 16.26
C SER A 142 9.18 5.92 15.70
N SER A 143 9.09 6.26 14.41
CA SER A 143 9.97 7.25 13.78
C SER A 143 9.70 8.66 14.29
N PRO A 144 10.73 9.51 14.52
CA PRO A 144 10.51 10.92 14.84
C PRO A 144 9.93 11.72 13.67
N ARG A 145 9.91 11.16 12.44
CA ARG A 145 9.41 11.83 11.24
C ARG A 145 7.92 11.55 11.05
N PRO A 146 7.01 12.54 11.17
CA PRO A 146 5.57 12.32 11.03
C PRO A 146 5.15 11.71 9.69
N VAL A 147 5.88 12.03 8.60
CA VAL A 147 5.62 11.49 7.26
C VAL A 147 5.78 9.97 7.21
N LEU A 148 6.80 9.42 7.90
CA LEU A 148 7.04 7.98 7.92
C LEU A 148 6.00 7.25 8.75
N ARG A 149 5.66 7.80 9.94
CA ARG A 149 4.59 7.28 10.79
C ARG A 149 3.25 7.22 10.06
N PHE A 150 2.89 8.31 9.38
CA PHE A 150 1.67 8.39 8.59
C PHE A 150 1.65 7.35 7.45
N ALA A 151 2.75 7.24 6.69
CA ALA A 151 2.85 6.26 5.60
C ALA A 151 2.76 4.81 6.11
N ALA A 152 3.40 4.53 7.24
CA ALA A 152 3.38 3.22 7.88
C ALA A 152 1.99 2.84 8.36
N VAL A 153 1.35 3.67 9.20
CA VAL A 153 -0.01 3.42 9.71
C VAL A 153 -1.01 3.28 8.56
N ARG A 154 -0.93 4.14 7.52
CA ARG A 154 -1.83 4.05 6.37
C ARG A 154 -1.70 2.70 5.64
N THR A 155 -0.48 2.21 5.49
CA THR A 155 -0.21 0.93 4.82
C THR A 155 -0.73 -0.23 5.68
N LEU A 156 -0.45 -0.21 6.99
CA LEU A 156 -0.96 -1.21 7.93
C LEU A 156 -2.49 -1.21 8.01
N ASN A 157 -3.15 -0.05 7.95
CA ASN A 157 -4.60 0.06 7.92
C ASN A 157 -5.21 -0.67 6.72
N LYS A 158 -4.58 -0.54 5.54
CA LYS A 158 -4.99 -1.24 4.32
C LYS A 158 -4.78 -2.74 4.47
N VAL A 159 -3.63 -3.17 4.98
CA VAL A 159 -3.34 -4.60 5.21
C VAL A 159 -4.32 -5.22 6.21
N ALA A 160 -4.70 -4.48 7.26
CA ALA A 160 -5.64 -4.96 8.28
C ALA A 160 -7.03 -5.28 7.72
N MET A 161 -7.40 -4.77 6.54
CA MET A 161 -8.67 -5.11 5.87
C MET A 161 -8.64 -6.52 5.27
N THR A 162 -7.47 -7.01 4.88
CA THR A 162 -7.30 -8.32 4.21
C THR A 162 -6.62 -9.37 5.10
N HIS A 163 -5.66 -8.94 5.92
CA HIS A 163 -4.79 -9.78 6.74
C HIS A 163 -4.67 -9.22 8.18
N PRO A 164 -5.78 -9.13 8.94
CA PRO A 164 -5.78 -8.52 10.27
C PRO A 164 -4.79 -9.19 11.24
N MET A 165 -4.58 -10.51 11.12
CA MET A 165 -3.68 -11.26 12.00
C MET A 165 -2.20 -10.98 11.76
N ALA A 166 -1.81 -10.52 10.58
CA ALA A 166 -0.43 -10.12 10.32
C ALA A 166 -0.09 -8.79 11.03
N VAL A 167 -1.09 -7.96 11.34
CA VAL A 167 -0.91 -6.60 11.87
C VAL A 167 -1.01 -6.54 13.39
N THR A 168 -1.50 -7.58 14.07
CA THR A 168 -1.72 -7.56 15.54
C THR A 168 -0.45 -7.28 16.34
N ASN A 169 0.71 -7.68 15.83
CA ASN A 169 2.00 -7.42 16.48
C ASN A 169 2.34 -5.93 16.54
N CYS A 170 1.74 -5.11 15.67
CA CYS A 170 1.91 -3.66 15.65
C CYS A 170 0.92 -2.93 16.58
N ASN A 171 0.00 -3.63 17.26
CA ASN A 171 -1.06 -2.99 18.06
C ASN A 171 -0.49 -2.13 19.18
N ILE A 172 0.55 -2.60 19.87
CA ILE A 172 1.16 -1.85 20.99
C ILE A 172 1.79 -0.55 20.48
N ASP A 173 2.52 -0.60 19.36
CA ASP A 173 3.11 0.58 18.75
C ASP A 173 2.02 1.54 18.23
N MET A 174 0.94 1.02 17.65
CA MET A 174 -0.20 1.85 17.20
C MET A 174 -0.97 2.49 18.35
N GLU A 175 -1.09 1.85 19.52
CA GLU A 175 -1.71 2.46 20.70
C GLU A 175 -0.95 3.71 21.14
N SER A 176 0.38 3.71 21.02
CA SER A 176 1.21 4.89 21.31
C SER A 176 0.93 6.08 20.38
N LEU A 177 0.42 5.81 19.17
CA LEU A 177 0.08 6.83 18.17
C LEU A 177 -1.28 7.48 18.39
N ILE A 178 -2.10 7.00 19.33
CA ILE A 178 -3.39 7.64 19.65
C ILE A 178 -3.16 9.05 20.22
N SER A 179 -2.07 9.25 20.96
CA SER A 179 -1.66 10.55 21.51
C SER A 179 -0.78 11.38 20.57
N ASP A 180 -0.66 11.00 19.30
CA ASP A 180 0.13 11.75 18.32
C ASP A 180 -0.40 13.17 18.12
N GLN A 181 0.52 14.14 17.98
CA GLN A 181 0.18 15.53 17.64
C GLN A 181 -0.55 15.62 16.30
N ASN A 182 -0.21 14.74 15.35
CA ASN A 182 -0.89 14.68 14.07
C ASN A 182 -2.18 13.83 14.19
N ARG A 183 -3.32 14.52 14.21
CA ARG A 183 -4.65 13.89 14.34
C ARG A 183 -4.97 12.92 13.20
N SER A 184 -4.40 13.09 12.02
CA SER A 184 -4.58 12.12 10.92
C SER A 184 -3.88 10.79 11.20
N ILE A 185 -2.71 10.82 11.86
CA ILE A 185 -1.99 9.60 12.28
C ILE A 185 -2.79 8.89 13.38
N ALA A 186 -3.20 9.63 14.42
CA ALA A 186 -4.00 9.09 15.51
C ALA A 186 -5.32 8.47 15.04
N THR A 187 -6.03 9.15 14.13
CA THR A 187 -7.28 8.64 13.54
C THR A 187 -7.04 7.34 12.77
N LEU A 188 -5.99 7.29 11.93
CA LEU A 188 -5.66 6.06 11.21
C LEU A 188 -5.23 4.93 12.15
N ALA A 189 -4.52 5.24 13.24
CA ALA A 189 -4.13 4.27 14.25
C ALA A 189 -5.36 3.66 14.94
N ILE A 190 -6.30 4.50 15.40
CA ILE A 190 -7.59 4.05 15.98
C ILE A 190 -8.33 3.15 14.99
N THR A 191 -8.52 3.60 13.75
CA THR A 191 -9.25 2.79 12.75
C THR A 191 -8.55 1.46 12.43
N THR A 192 -7.23 1.36 12.65
CA THR A 192 -6.47 0.11 12.46
C THR A 192 -6.63 -0.80 13.68
N LEU A 193 -6.46 -0.25 14.88
CA LEU A 193 -6.63 -0.96 16.14
C LEU A 193 -8.03 -1.55 16.31
N LEU A 194 -9.06 -0.88 15.79
CA LEU A 194 -10.43 -1.43 15.80
C LEU A 194 -10.60 -2.61 14.82
N LYS A 195 -9.85 -2.65 13.72
CA LYS A 195 -9.86 -3.80 12.79
C LYS A 195 -9.12 -5.00 13.37
N THR A 196 -8.00 -4.76 14.05
CA THR A 196 -7.10 -5.78 14.62
C THR A 196 -7.39 -6.10 16.09
N GLY A 197 -8.32 -5.37 16.71
CA GLY A 197 -8.66 -5.48 18.12
C GLY A 197 -9.24 -6.84 18.49
N ASN A 198 -8.92 -7.29 19.71
CA ASN A 198 -9.46 -8.48 20.34
C ASN A 198 -10.37 -8.08 21.51
N GLU A 199 -11.19 -9.00 22.02
CA GLU A 199 -12.16 -8.66 23.06
C GLU A 199 -11.52 -8.02 24.30
N SER A 200 -10.31 -8.46 24.68
CA SER A 200 -9.58 -7.89 25.81
C SER A 200 -9.14 -6.44 25.62
N SER A 201 -8.78 -6.02 24.40
CA SER A 201 -8.27 -4.65 24.15
C SER A 201 -9.38 -3.62 23.91
N VAL A 202 -10.57 -4.06 23.50
CA VAL A 202 -11.70 -3.18 23.12
C VAL A 202 -12.04 -2.16 24.21
N GLU A 203 -12.16 -2.59 25.48
CA GLU A 203 -12.59 -1.67 26.54
C GLU A 203 -11.58 -0.55 26.79
N ARG A 204 -10.28 -0.89 26.79
CA ARG A 204 -9.20 0.08 26.96
C ARG A 204 -9.14 1.05 25.77
N LEU A 205 -9.27 0.52 24.56
CA LEU A 205 -9.29 1.33 23.34
C LEU A 205 -10.47 2.31 23.33
N MET A 206 -11.66 1.86 23.73
CA MET A 206 -12.84 2.73 23.79
C MET A 206 -12.66 3.90 24.77
N LYS A 207 -12.09 3.66 25.96
CA LYS A 207 -11.78 4.74 26.91
C LYS A 207 -10.84 5.78 26.30
N GLN A 208 -9.82 5.36 25.56
CA GLN A 208 -8.89 6.28 24.89
C GLN A 208 -9.57 7.04 23.74
N ILE A 209 -10.45 6.38 22.98
CA ILE A 209 -11.19 7.00 21.88
C ILE A 209 -12.17 8.07 22.38
N THR A 210 -12.87 7.83 23.49
CA THR A 210 -13.78 8.82 24.08
C THR A 210 -13.06 10.12 24.43
N ASN A 211 -11.86 10.03 25.01
CA ASN A 211 -11.03 11.21 25.28
C ASN A 211 -10.52 11.86 23.98
N PHE A 212 -10.20 11.06 22.96
CA PHE A 212 -9.78 11.60 21.66
C PHE A 212 -10.91 12.35 20.94
N MET A 213 -12.17 11.93 21.08
CA MET A 213 -13.33 12.52 20.41
C MET A 213 -13.62 13.98 20.81
N SER A 214 -13.28 14.40 22.03
CA SER A 214 -13.45 15.80 22.46
C SER A 214 -12.47 16.76 21.76
N ASP A 215 -11.34 16.24 21.28
CA ASP A 215 -10.18 17.03 20.90
C ASP A 215 -9.96 17.10 19.37
N ILE A 216 -10.88 16.54 18.58
CA ILE A 216 -10.77 16.43 17.12
C ILE A 216 -11.89 17.13 16.36
N ALA A 217 -11.60 17.54 15.13
CA ALA A 217 -12.57 18.15 14.22
C ALA A 217 -13.62 17.14 13.74
N ASP A 218 -14.81 17.64 13.39
CA ASP A 218 -15.96 16.81 12.99
C ASP A 218 -15.68 15.91 11.78
N GLU A 219 -14.79 16.33 10.87
CA GLU A 219 -14.33 15.51 9.73
C GLU A 219 -13.68 14.19 10.16
N PHE A 220 -12.96 14.19 11.28
CA PHE A 220 -12.32 12.98 11.83
C PHE A 220 -13.30 12.16 12.67
N LYS A 221 -14.26 12.82 13.35
CA LYS A 221 -15.29 12.13 14.14
C LYS A 221 -16.09 11.15 13.30
N ILE A 222 -16.47 11.53 12.08
CA ILE A 222 -17.21 10.64 11.16
C ILE A 222 -16.43 9.33 10.92
N VAL A 223 -15.11 9.43 10.69
CA VAL A 223 -14.24 8.28 10.44
C VAL A 223 -14.14 7.38 11.67
N VAL A 224 -14.01 7.97 12.86
CA VAL A 224 -13.91 7.21 14.11
C VAL A 224 -15.25 6.53 14.45
N VAL A 225 -16.39 7.23 14.30
CA VAL A 225 -17.73 6.66 14.53
C VAL A 225 -17.97 5.47 13.62
N GLU A 226 -17.59 5.58 12.34
CA GLU A 226 -17.73 4.47 11.39
C GLU A 226 -16.89 3.25 11.82
N ALA A 227 -15.69 3.48 12.34
CA ALA A 227 -14.85 2.41 12.85
C ALA A 227 -15.43 1.75 14.13
N ILE A 228 -16.01 2.54 15.05
CA ILE A 228 -16.73 2.02 16.23
C ILE A 228 -17.93 1.18 15.79
N ARG A 229 -18.72 1.66 14.82
CA ARG A 229 -19.85 0.92 14.26
C ARG A 229 -19.42 -0.45 13.74
N SER A 230 -18.31 -0.51 12.99
CA SER A 230 -17.74 -1.77 12.51
C SER A 230 -17.32 -2.69 13.65
N LEU A 231 -16.85 -2.14 14.78
CA LEU A 231 -16.49 -2.92 15.97
C LEU A 231 -17.72 -3.52 16.66
N CYS A 232 -18.80 -2.75 16.80
CA CYS A 232 -20.04 -3.23 17.42
C CYS A 232 -20.65 -4.41 16.66
N VAL A 233 -20.55 -4.40 15.34
CA VAL A 233 -20.97 -5.54 14.49
C VAL A 233 -20.06 -6.76 14.72
N LYS A 234 -18.76 -6.54 14.95
CA LYS A 234 -17.78 -7.62 15.18
C LYS A 234 -17.89 -8.26 16.57
N PHE A 235 -18.27 -7.50 17.61
CA PHE A 235 -18.37 -7.96 19.00
C PHE A 235 -19.72 -7.58 19.64
N PRO A 236 -20.82 -8.25 19.27
CA PRO A 236 -22.18 -7.87 19.70
C PRO A 236 -22.39 -8.00 21.22
N LEU A 237 -21.66 -8.90 21.89
CA LEU A 237 -21.82 -9.17 23.32
C LEU A 237 -21.23 -8.06 24.23
N LYS A 238 -20.39 -7.17 23.70
CA LYS A 238 -19.83 -6.02 24.45
C LYS A 238 -20.64 -4.72 24.28
N TYR A 239 -21.82 -4.79 23.65
CA TYR A 239 -22.68 -3.63 23.43
C TYR A 239 -23.06 -2.88 24.73
N ARG A 240 -23.15 -3.59 25.86
CA ARG A 240 -23.54 -2.98 27.14
C ARG A 240 -22.46 -2.12 27.81
N SER A 241 -21.20 -2.21 27.37
CA SER A 241 -20.06 -1.48 27.96
C SER A 241 -19.59 -0.28 27.13
N LEU A 242 -20.31 0.04 26.04
CA LEU A 242 -20.06 1.11 25.08
C LEU A 242 -21.08 2.23 25.27
#